data_AF-A0A915P7P8-F1
#
_entry.id   AF-A0A915P7P8-F1
#
_cell.length_a   1.000
_cell.length_b   1.000
_cell.length_c   1.000
_cell.angle_alpha   90.00
_cell.angle_beta   90.00
_cell.angle_gamma   90.00
#
_symmetry.space_group_name_H-M   'P 1'
#
loop_
_entity.id
_entity.type
_entity.pdbx_description
1 polymer ?
#
loop_
_entity_poly.entity_id
_entity_poly.type
_entity_poly.pdbx_seq_one_letter_code
_entity_poly.pdbx_strand_id
1 'polypeptide(L)' 'MNYHPGANVRWHSFNGRHMLKANCDGTVLITRENCNPDPNIKMMEDLYGFRNYENIYKLTFNVIPRKMSNTFSLLDEE' A
#
# COMPACT_ATOMS: atom_id res chain seq x y z
N MET A 1 -0.24 7.36 -12.80
CA MET A 1 -0.99 6.40 -11.97
C MET A 1 -1.63 7.17 -10.83
N ASN A 2 -2.96 7.13 -10.70
CA ASN A 2 -3.70 8.02 -9.79
C ASN A 2 -3.72 7.53 -8.33
N TYR A 3 -3.44 6.24 -8.11
CA TYR A 3 -3.42 5.59 -6.81
C TYR A 3 -2.08 4.91 -6.56
N HIS A 4 -1.64 4.90 -5.30
CA HIS A 4 -0.42 4.26 -4.83
C HIS A 4 -0.77 3.04 -3.96
N PRO A 5 0.09 2.01 -3.92
CA PRO A 5 -0.11 0.89 -3.00
C PRO A 5 0.01 1.39 -1.55
N GLY A 6 -1.02 1.13 -0.75
CA GLY A 6 -1.01 1.34 0.70
C GLY A 6 -0.87 0.02 1.46
N ALA A 7 -1.44 -0.04 2.65
CA ALA A 7 -1.46 -1.23 3.51
C ALA A 7 -2.14 -2.43 2.82
N ASN A 8 -1.49 -3.59 2.89
CA ASN A 8 -1.95 -4.87 2.32
C ASN A 8 -2.24 -4.81 0.81
N VAL A 9 -1.59 -3.92 0.08
CA VAL A 9 -1.67 -3.81 -1.37
C VAL A 9 -0.27 -3.81 -1.95
N ARG A 10 -0.07 -4.52 -3.04
CA ARG A 10 1.19 -4.51 -3.80
C ARG A 10 0.97 -3.98 -5.21
N TRP A 11 2.00 -3.33 -5.72
CA TRP A 11 2.11 -3.05 -7.14
C TRP A 11 2.47 -4.32 -7.90
N HIS A 12 1.87 -4.51 -9.07
CA HIS A 12 2.15 -5.62 -9.96
C HIS A 12 2.16 -5.14 -11.40
N SER A 13 3.20 -5.49 -12.15
CA SER A 13 3.28 -5.26 -13.58
C SER A 13 3.22 -6.57 -14.33
N PHE A 14 2.30 -6.68 -15.28
CA PHE A 14 2.15 -7.85 -16.14
C PHE A 14 1.74 -7.43 -17.54
N ASN A 15 2.47 -7.88 -18.57
CA ASN A 15 2.23 -7.56 -19.98
C ASN A 15 2.05 -6.05 -20.24
N GLY A 16 2.90 -5.21 -19.66
CA GLY A 16 2.85 -3.75 -19.81
C GLY A 16 1.70 -3.07 -19.05
N ARG A 17 0.88 -3.81 -18.32
CA ARG A 17 -0.19 -3.26 -17.47
C ARG A 17 0.28 -3.16 -16.03
N HIS A 18 0.07 -1.99 -15.43
CA HIS A 18 0.32 -1.76 -14.01
C HIS A 18 -0.97 -1.90 -13.22
N MET A 19 -0.93 -2.70 -12.16
CA MET A 19 -2.09 -3.07 -11.34
C MET A 19 -1.76 -2.93 -9.87
N LEU A 20 -2.77 -2.63 -9.06
CA LEU A 20 -2.73 -2.80 -7.61
C LEU A 20 -3.42 -4.12 -7.27
N LYS A 21 -2.74 -5.00 -6.52
CA LYS A 21 -3.28 -6.28 -6.07
C LYS A 21 -3.37 -6.31 -4.55
N ALA A 22 -4.50 -6.76 -4.02
CA ALA A 22 -4.66 -7.04 -2.60
C ALA A 22 -3.75 -8.21 -2.19
N ASN A 23 -3.14 -8.11 -1.01
CA ASN A 23 -2.33 -9.17 -0.41
C ASN A 23 -3.13 -10.03 0.58
N CYS A 24 -4.31 -9.58 0.99
CA CYS A 24 -5.19 -10.31 1.90
C CYS A 24 -6.66 -10.06 1.54
N ASP A 25 -7.53 -10.94 2.03
CA ASP A 25 -8.98 -10.72 1.98
C ASP A 25 -9.38 -9.63 2.96
N GLY A 26 -10.24 -8.71 2.51
CA GLY A 26 -10.49 -7.50 3.27
C GLY A 26 -11.51 -6.56 2.65
N THR A 27 -11.68 -5.42 3.31
CA THR A 27 -12.44 -4.28 2.78
C THR A 27 -11.47 -3.25 2.23
N VAL A 28 -11.75 -2.78 1.02
CA VAL A 28 -10.95 -1.72 0.38
C VAL A 28 -11.24 -0.38 1.05
N LEU A 29 -10.18 0.39 1.30
CA LEU A 29 -10.26 1.78 1.74
C LEU A 29 -9.31 2.64 0.92
N ILE A 30 -9.81 3.76 0.41
CA ILE A 30 -8.99 4.77 -0.27
C ILE A 30 -8.79 5.94 0.68
N THR A 31 -7.54 6.33 0.91
CA THR A 31 -7.17 7.46 1.77
C THR A 31 -6.25 8.41 1.03
N ARG A 32 -6.12 9.64 1.55
CA ARG A 32 -5.08 10.59 1.13
C ARG A 32 -4.03 10.62 2.23
N GLU A 33 -2.84 10.14 1.92
CA GLU A 33 -1.75 9.98 2.89
C GLU A 33 -0.56 10.86 2.55
N ASN A 34 0.14 11.32 3.59
CA ASN A 34 1.39 12.05 3.44
C ASN A 34 2.48 11.08 2.97
N CYS A 35 3.22 11.46 1.96
CA CYS A 35 4.28 10.70 1.35
C CYS A 35 5.59 11.40 1.65
N ASN A 36 6.57 10.64 2.16
CA ASN A 36 7.94 11.09 2.38
C ASN A 36 8.82 10.37 1.35
N PRO A 37 9.00 10.91 0.14
CA PRO A 37 9.86 10.29 -0.87
C PRO A 37 11.30 10.25 -0.36
N ASP A 38 11.98 9.14 -0.62
CA ASP A 38 13.41 9.05 -0.31
C ASP A 38 14.21 9.88 -1.34
N PRO A 39 14.88 10.96 -0.93
CA PRO A 39 15.64 11.82 -1.84
C PRO A 39 16.86 11.13 -2.44
N ASN A 40 17.32 10.02 -1.85
CA ASN A 40 18.45 9.25 -2.41
C ASN A 40 18.05 8.47 -3.67
N ILE A 41 16.75 8.29 -3.91
CA ILE A 41 16.25 7.69 -5.14
C ILE A 41 16.20 8.78 -6.21
N LYS A 42 17.08 8.71 -7.21
CA LYS A 42 17.17 9.71 -8.29
C LYS A 42 15.81 10.07 -8.91
N MET A 43 14.94 9.09 -9.14
CA MET A 43 13.61 9.33 -9.68
C MET A 43 12.72 10.17 -8.75
N MET A 44 12.85 10.01 -7.44
CA MET A 44 12.12 10.81 -6.45
C MET A 44 12.66 12.23 -6.39
N GLU A 45 13.98 12.41 -6.47
CA GLU A 45 14.61 13.73 -6.57
C GLU A 45 14.17 14.46 -7.84
N ASP A 46 14.18 13.78 -8.99
CA ASP A 46 13.73 14.37 -10.26
C ASP A 46 12.24 14.80 -10.22
N LEU A 47 11.39 14.06 -9.50
CA LEU A 47 9.95 14.32 -9.40
C LEU A 47 9.56 15.31 -8.30
N TYR A 48 10.30 15.34 -7.19
CA TYR A 48 9.91 16.04 -5.97
C TYR A 48 10.99 16.96 -5.39
N GLY A 49 12.22 16.95 -5.90
CA GLY A 49 13.34 17.74 -5.40
C GLY A 49 13.10 19.26 -5.41
N PHE A 50 12.19 19.74 -6.26
CA PHE A 50 11.77 21.15 -6.24
C PHE A 50 10.73 21.47 -5.15
N ARG A 51 10.15 20.45 -4.50
CA ARG A 51 9.11 20.55 -3.46
C ARG A 51 9.64 20.20 -2.07
N ASN A 52 10.93 20.35 -1.82
CA ASN A 52 11.60 19.95 -0.57
C ASN A 52 11.02 20.60 0.71
N TYR A 53 10.18 21.63 0.57
CA TYR A 53 9.53 22.35 1.67
C TYR A 53 8.03 22.08 1.80
N GLU A 54 7.44 21.24 0.95
CA GLU A 54 6.00 20.95 0.92
C GLU A 54 5.70 19.49 1.29
N ASN A 55 4.61 19.29 2.02
CA ASN A 55 4.07 17.95 2.25
C ASN A 55 3.45 17.41 0.96
N ILE A 56 3.93 16.25 0.51
CA ILE A 56 3.45 15.59 -0.71
C ILE A 56 2.39 14.58 -0.32
N TYR A 57 1.17 14.74 -0.82
CA TYR A 57 0.09 13.80 -0.54
C TYR A 57 -0.23 12.93 -1.75
N LYS A 58 -0.51 11.64 -1.50
CA LYS A 58 -0.94 10.67 -2.51
C LYS A 58 -2.22 9.99 -2.09
N LEU A 59 -3.05 9.62 -3.07
CA LEU A 59 -4.15 8.70 -2.83
C LEU A 59 -3.58 7.29 -2.73
N THR A 60 -3.86 6.60 -1.64
CA THR A 60 -3.40 5.22 -1.41
C THR A 60 -4.60 4.27 -1.39
N PHE A 61 -4.38 3.09 -1.97
CA PHE A 61 -5.32 1.99 -1.97
C PHE A 61 -4.92 1.02 -0.87
N ASN A 62 -5.76 0.87 0.14
CA ASN A 62 -5.52 0.04 1.31
C ASN A 62 -6.53 -1.11 1.35
N VAL A 63 -6.14 -2.22 1.97
CA VAL A 63 -7.06 -3.31 2.30
C VAL A 63 -7.01 -3.55 3.81
N ILE A 64 -8.15 -3.34 4.46
CA ILE A 64 -8.35 -3.66 5.87
C ILE A 64 -8.63 -5.16 5.96
N PRO A 65 -7.75 -5.97 6.57
CA PRO A 65 -7.95 -7.42 6.63
C PRO A 65 -9.25 -7.79 7.33
N ARG A 66 -9.93 -8.83 6.84
CA ARG A 66 -10.99 -9.48 7.62
C ARG A 66 -10.36 -10.19 8.82
N LYS A 67 -11.16 -10.39 9.86
CA LYS A 67 -10.76 -11.19 11.03
C LYS A 67 -10.31 -12.58 10.54
N MET A 68 -9.14 -13.03 10.98
CA MET A 68 -8.64 -14.35 10.61
C MET A 68 -9.64 -15.43 11.00
N SER A 69 -9.96 -16.30 10.05
CA SER A 69 -10.86 -17.44 10.23
C SER A 69 -10.21 -18.57 11.03
N ASN A 70 -8.88 -18.66 11.01
CA ASN A 70 -8.15 -19.71 11.71
C ASN A 70 -7.80 -19.26 13.12
N THR A 71 -8.46 -19.88 14.10
CA THR A 71 -8.10 -19.81 15.51
C THR A 71 -7.61 -21.19 15.95
N PHE A 72 -6.46 -21.24 16.60
CA PHE A 72 -6.00 -22.47 17.24
C PHE A 72 -6.63 -22.55 18.63
N SER A 73 -7.31 -23.65 18.90
CA SER A 73 -7.89 -23.96 20.21
C SER A 73 -7.05 -25.07 20.84
N LEU A 74 -6.69 -24.94 22.11
CA LEU A 74 -6.14 -26.07 22.86
C LEU A 74 -7.26 -27.11 23.00
N LEU A 75 -7.01 -28.33 22.54
CA LEU A 75 -7.89 -29.48 22.74
C LEU A 75 -7.37 -30.24 23.96
N ASP A 76 -8.27 -30.58 24.89
CA ASP A 76 -7.94 -31.50 25.99
C ASP A 76 -7.84 -32.93 25.43
N GLU A 77 -6.85 -33.70 25.88
CA GLU A 77 -6.77 -35.14 25.59
C GLU A 77 -7.63 -35.91 26.62
N GLU A 78 -8.67 -36.62 26.15
CA GLU A 78 -9.46 -37.57 26.97
C GLU A 78 -8.66 -38.84 27.32
#